data_AF-A0AA86M844-F1
#
_entry.id   AF-A0AA86M844-F1
#
_cell.length_a   1.000
_cell.length_b   1.000
_cell.length_c   1.000
_cell.angle_alpha   90.00
_cell.angle_beta   90.00
_cell.angle_gamma   90.00
#
_symmetry.space_group_name_H-M   'P 1'
#
loop_
_entity.id
_entity.type
_entity.pdbx_description
1 polymer ?
#
loop_
_entity_poly.entity_id
_entity_poly.type
_entity_poly.pdbx_seq_one_letter_code
_entity_poly.pdbx_strand_id
1 'polypeptide(L)'
;MAYIALLIAVVLETFLPDGFFTRVRDWFRQFHQELEINLEALGAPRYAHLQWLAPLLIWYLGVYFVYKVLWVVSPMAAGAFSVLVLVYGLRFRHFALVFTNTQLFLNQGDFFRAREMLLLWMKDYDGSEPVIHRPSELVFHAIYHGTERALRQYFSLFFWFLLMPGPMGVVTYLMVHWSVVRERDAWQAQAFAHDLPSMQEAWDHNKWRAIQTPRFVLFAMEWLPARLLALTVGLVSQLDDAALAWRAAKAQSRFSNRAPLTAVVFTAVGLSQGLTPDAQPLNDENQVQALQQFRQLVFRCAVVWLLVALVFALLGWLPSNVV
;
A
#
# COMPACT_ATOMS: atom_id res chain seq x y z
N MET A 1 -19.36 -8.67 -12.59
CA MET A 1 -18.75 -7.42 -13.10
C MET A 1 -17.50 -7.02 -12.34
N ALA A 2 -17.54 -6.91 -10.99
CA ALA A 2 -16.38 -6.51 -10.19
C ALA A 2 -15.12 -7.36 -10.47
N TYR A 3 -15.20 -8.69 -10.36
CA TYR A 3 -14.05 -9.56 -10.65
C TYR A 3 -13.46 -9.36 -12.06
N ILE A 4 -14.31 -9.25 -13.08
CA ILE A 4 -13.88 -9.03 -14.46
C ILE A 4 -13.19 -7.67 -14.58
N ALA A 5 -13.74 -6.61 -13.98
CA ALA A 5 -13.10 -5.30 -13.94
C ALA A 5 -11.75 -5.33 -13.23
N LEU A 6 -11.62 -6.10 -12.14
CA LEU A 6 -10.36 -6.30 -11.44
C LEU A 6 -9.31 -6.97 -12.35
N LEU A 7 -9.69 -8.06 -13.02
CA LEU A 7 -8.79 -8.80 -13.90
C LEU A 7 -8.38 -7.94 -15.10
N ILE A 8 -9.31 -7.23 -15.73
CA ILE A 8 -9.02 -6.29 -16.81
C ILE A 8 -8.09 -5.17 -16.32
N ALA A 9 -8.31 -4.62 -15.13
CA ALA A 9 -7.47 -3.57 -14.58
C ALA A 9 -6.03 -4.03 -14.35
N VAL A 10 -5.83 -5.22 -13.78
CA VAL A 10 -4.49 -5.78 -13.57
C VAL A 10 -3.78 -6.02 -14.90
N VAL A 11 -4.49 -6.56 -15.90
CA VAL A 11 -3.92 -6.77 -17.25
C VAL A 11 -3.65 -5.44 -17.94
N LEU A 12 -4.54 -4.45 -17.85
CA LEU A 12 -4.36 -3.17 -18.52
C LEU A 12 -3.19 -2.38 -17.93
N GLU A 13 -2.99 -2.46 -16.61
CA GLU A 13 -1.89 -1.79 -15.92
C GLU A 13 -0.52 -2.25 -16.44
N THR A 14 -0.36 -3.53 -16.80
CA THR A 14 0.93 -4.03 -17.31
C THR A 14 1.29 -3.48 -18.70
N PHE A 15 0.31 -3.00 -19.47
CA PHE A 15 0.53 -2.42 -20.81
C PHE A 15 0.64 -0.89 -20.80
N LEU A 16 0.28 -0.22 -19.70
CA LEU A 16 0.24 1.25 -19.67
C LEU A 16 1.64 1.89 -19.49
N PRO A 17 1.96 2.96 -20.25
CA PRO A 17 3.21 3.71 -20.09
C PRO A 17 3.37 4.31 -18.69
N ASP A 18 4.62 4.48 -18.25
CA ASP A 18 4.92 4.95 -16.90
C ASP A 18 4.56 6.43 -16.89
N GLY A 19 3.76 6.83 -15.92
CA GLY A 19 3.32 8.20 -15.81
C GLY A 19 2.11 8.59 -16.64
N PHE A 20 1.35 7.65 -17.20
CA PHE A 20 0.05 7.97 -17.82
C PHE A 20 -0.85 8.83 -16.90
N PHE A 21 -0.80 8.57 -15.59
CA PHE A 21 -1.56 9.31 -14.58
C PHE A 21 -0.74 10.34 -13.79
N THR A 22 0.50 10.69 -14.17
CA THR A 22 1.29 11.70 -13.42
C THR A 22 0.57 13.02 -13.36
N ARG A 23 0.15 13.56 -14.52
CA ARG A 23 -0.58 14.83 -14.58
C ARG A 23 -1.86 14.82 -13.75
N VAL A 24 -2.62 13.72 -13.81
CA VAL A 24 -3.86 13.57 -13.02
C VAL A 24 -3.53 13.56 -11.53
N ARG A 25 -2.48 12.85 -11.13
CA ARG A 25 -2.04 12.75 -9.74
C ARG A 25 -1.49 14.07 -9.21
N ASP A 26 -0.77 14.81 -10.03
CA ASP A 26 -0.24 16.14 -9.67
C ASP A 26 -1.38 17.15 -9.52
N TRP A 27 -2.34 17.14 -10.46
CA TRP A 27 -3.56 17.95 -10.34
C TRP A 27 -4.35 17.59 -9.08
N PHE A 28 -4.49 16.29 -8.79
CA PHE A 28 -5.16 15.81 -7.59
C PHE A 28 -4.45 16.29 -6.33
N ARG A 29 -3.11 16.23 -6.29
CA ARG A 29 -2.30 16.73 -5.19
C ARG A 29 -2.50 18.24 -5.00
N GLN A 30 -2.51 19.02 -6.08
CA GLN A 30 -2.76 20.47 -6.04
C GLN A 30 -4.17 20.79 -5.53
N PHE A 31 -5.20 20.11 -6.05
CA PHE A 31 -6.58 20.30 -5.59
C PHE A 31 -6.73 20.05 -4.09
N HIS A 32 -6.09 18.99 -3.58
CA HIS A 32 -6.09 18.71 -2.15
C HIS A 32 -5.34 19.76 -1.32
N GLN A 33 -4.22 20.31 -1.82
CA GLN A 33 -3.48 21.39 -1.17
C GLN A 33 -4.28 22.70 -1.14
N GLU A 34 -5.01 23.03 -2.22
CA GLU A 34 -5.88 24.21 -2.25
C GLU A 34 -7.05 24.08 -1.28
N LEU A 35 -7.71 22.91 -1.26
CA LEU A 35 -8.77 22.63 -0.28
C LEU A 35 -8.25 22.75 1.16
N GLU A 36 -7.01 22.33 1.42
CA GLU A 36 -6.36 22.46 2.73
C GLU A 36 -6.18 23.90 3.15
N ILE A 37 -5.53 24.73 2.32
CA ILE A 37 -5.28 26.15 2.63
C ILE A 37 -6.61 26.86 2.94
N ASN A 38 -7.65 26.55 2.16
CA ASN A 38 -8.98 27.09 2.36
C ASN A 38 -9.61 26.59 3.68
N LEU A 39 -9.49 25.30 4.00
CA LEU A 39 -10.05 24.73 5.24
C LEU A 39 -9.29 25.14 6.50
N GLU A 40 -7.96 25.32 6.42
CA GLU A 40 -7.13 25.85 7.49
C GLU A 40 -7.47 27.31 7.81
N ALA A 41 -7.68 28.12 6.78
CA ALA A 41 -8.17 29.50 6.92
C ALA A 41 -9.53 29.57 7.64
N LEU A 42 -10.34 28.50 7.54
CA LEU A 42 -11.66 28.38 8.17
C LEU A 42 -11.63 27.90 9.64
N GLY A 43 -10.52 27.39 10.20
CA GLY A 43 -10.48 27.01 11.62
C GLY A 43 -9.24 26.24 12.11
N ALA A 44 -8.28 26.97 12.69
CA ALA A 44 -6.89 26.58 12.90
C ALA A 44 -6.52 25.41 13.87
N PRO A 45 -7.35 24.93 14.82
CA PRO A 45 -7.09 23.59 15.40
C PRO A 45 -8.34 22.78 15.83
N ARG A 46 -9.53 23.39 15.86
CA ARG A 46 -10.73 22.77 16.44
C ARG A 46 -11.41 21.77 15.50
N TYR A 47 -11.11 21.84 14.21
CA TYR A 47 -11.74 21.04 13.14
C TYR A 47 -10.72 20.18 12.37
N ALA A 48 -9.65 19.73 13.02
CA ALA A 48 -8.62 18.89 12.39
C ALA A 48 -9.19 17.61 11.72
N HIS A 49 -10.28 17.04 12.26
CA HIS A 49 -10.95 15.89 11.65
C HIS A 49 -11.68 16.23 10.35
N LEU A 50 -12.22 17.44 10.20
CA LEU A 50 -12.91 17.88 8.99
C LEU A 50 -11.94 18.11 7.82
N GLN A 51 -10.69 18.47 8.13
CA GLN A 51 -9.66 18.73 7.11
C GLN A 51 -9.39 17.50 6.22
N TRP A 52 -9.52 16.29 6.75
CA TRP A 52 -9.34 15.05 5.98
C TRP A 52 -10.67 14.36 5.62
N LEU A 53 -11.71 14.48 6.46
CA LEU A 53 -13.03 13.93 6.16
C LEU A 53 -13.73 14.65 5.00
N ALA A 54 -13.61 15.97 4.89
CA ALA A 54 -14.31 16.71 3.83
C ALA A 54 -13.81 16.33 2.42
N PRO A 55 -12.49 16.32 2.12
CA PRO A 55 -12.01 15.85 0.83
C PRO A 55 -12.41 14.39 0.56
N LEU A 56 -12.36 13.52 1.56
CA LEU A 56 -12.80 12.13 1.43
C LEU A 56 -14.27 12.04 1.02
N LEU A 57 -15.15 12.79 1.70
CA LEU A 57 -16.58 12.81 1.40
C LEU A 57 -16.88 13.38 0.02
N ILE A 58 -16.20 14.46 -0.39
CA ILE A 58 -16.35 15.07 -1.71
C ILE A 58 -16.03 14.05 -2.80
N TRP A 59 -14.89 13.38 -2.71
CA TRP A 59 -14.49 12.38 -3.71
C TRP A 59 -15.33 11.13 -3.68
N TYR A 60 -15.69 10.64 -2.48
CA TYR A 60 -16.60 9.52 -2.33
C TYR A 60 -17.92 9.83 -3.04
N LEU A 61 -18.60 10.93 -2.67
CA LEU A 61 -19.88 11.30 -3.27
C LEU A 61 -19.78 11.56 -4.77
N GLY A 62 -18.71 12.21 -5.23
CA GLY A 62 -18.47 12.46 -6.65
C GLY A 62 -18.34 11.18 -7.47
N VAL A 63 -17.50 10.24 -7.02
CA VAL A 63 -17.33 8.94 -7.70
C VAL A 63 -18.60 8.09 -7.61
N TYR A 64 -19.30 8.11 -6.47
CA TYR A 64 -20.57 7.41 -6.32
C TYR A 64 -21.62 7.92 -7.31
N PHE A 65 -21.75 9.25 -7.44
CA PHE A 65 -22.67 9.89 -8.36
C PHE A 65 -22.35 9.52 -9.81
N VAL A 66 -21.09 9.67 -10.23
CA VAL A 66 -20.64 9.29 -11.59
C VAL A 66 -20.91 7.82 -11.84
N TYR A 67 -20.58 6.94 -10.89
CA TYR A 67 -20.81 5.50 -11.04
C TYR A 67 -22.30 5.16 -11.19
N LYS A 68 -23.19 5.75 -10.38
CA LYS A 68 -24.64 5.52 -10.48
C LYS A 68 -25.22 6.06 -11.80
N VAL A 69 -24.77 7.24 -12.27
CA VAL A 69 -25.17 7.78 -13.57
C VAL A 69 -24.74 6.84 -14.70
N LEU A 70 -23.49 6.39 -14.69
CA LEU A 70 -22.98 5.45 -15.68
C LEU A 70 -23.72 4.11 -15.63
N TRP A 71 -24.11 3.65 -14.44
CA TRP A 71 -24.89 2.42 -14.27
C TRP A 71 -26.27 2.52 -14.94
N VAL A 72 -26.94 3.67 -14.83
CA VAL A 72 -28.23 3.93 -15.49
C VAL A 72 -28.08 3.97 -17.02
N VAL A 73 -26.98 4.54 -17.52
CA VAL A 73 -26.71 4.61 -18.98
C VAL A 73 -26.36 3.25 -19.55
N SER A 74 -25.35 2.58 -18.99
CA SER A 74 -25.02 1.20 -19.34
C SER A 74 -24.17 0.52 -18.25
N PRO A 75 -24.47 -0.73 -17.85
CA PRO A 75 -23.65 -1.48 -16.90
C PRO A 75 -22.19 -1.66 -17.36
N MET A 76 -21.96 -1.69 -18.68
CA MET A 76 -20.61 -1.78 -19.26
C MET A 76 -19.80 -0.50 -19.04
N ALA A 77 -20.40 0.69 -19.19
CA ALA A 77 -19.72 1.96 -18.91
C ALA A 77 -19.31 2.05 -17.43
N ALA A 78 -20.20 1.65 -16.52
CA ALA A 78 -19.86 1.60 -15.09
C ALA A 78 -18.73 0.61 -14.79
N GLY A 79 -18.71 -0.54 -15.47
CA GLY A 79 -17.59 -1.47 -15.44
C GLY A 79 -16.27 -0.85 -15.92
N ALA A 80 -16.28 -0.15 -17.07
CA ALA A 80 -15.13 0.54 -17.61
C ALA A 80 -14.61 1.64 -16.67
N PHE A 81 -15.51 2.41 -16.05
CA PHE A 81 -15.14 3.39 -15.03
C PHE A 81 -14.49 2.75 -13.81
N SER A 82 -14.98 1.57 -13.39
CA SER A 82 -14.38 0.82 -12.29
C SER A 82 -12.96 0.33 -12.62
N VAL A 83 -12.74 -0.12 -13.86
CA VAL A 83 -11.40 -0.44 -14.39
C VAL A 83 -10.50 0.80 -14.34
N LEU A 84 -10.97 1.96 -14.82
CA LEU A 84 -10.18 3.20 -14.82
C LEU A 84 -9.76 3.62 -13.40
N VAL A 85 -10.69 3.57 -12.44
CA VAL A 85 -10.40 3.90 -11.03
C VAL A 85 -9.38 2.92 -10.42
N LEU A 86 -9.50 1.62 -10.71
CA LEU A 86 -8.53 0.63 -10.26
C LEU A 86 -7.15 0.88 -10.87
N VAL A 87 -7.07 1.05 -12.18
CA VAL A 87 -5.81 1.29 -12.89
C VAL A 87 -5.12 2.56 -12.40
N TYR A 88 -5.89 3.60 -12.04
CA TYR A 88 -5.33 4.80 -11.40
C TYR A 88 -4.64 4.51 -10.05
N GLY A 89 -5.22 3.62 -9.25
CA GLY A 89 -4.68 3.22 -7.95
C GLY A 89 -3.54 2.21 -8.02
N LEU A 90 -3.57 1.29 -9.00
CA LEU A 90 -2.58 0.24 -9.18
C LEU A 90 -1.26 0.79 -9.74
N ARG A 91 -0.14 0.24 -9.25
CA ARG A 91 1.23 0.60 -9.67
C ARG A 91 2.15 -0.63 -9.75
N PHE A 92 1.66 -1.70 -10.34
CA PHE A 92 2.33 -3.01 -10.36
C PHE A 92 3.55 -3.03 -11.30
N ARG A 93 3.43 -2.44 -12.49
CA ARG A 93 4.54 -2.38 -13.45
C ARG A 93 5.74 -1.60 -12.92
N HIS A 94 5.49 -0.43 -12.35
CA HIS A 94 6.56 0.42 -11.79
C HIS A 94 7.31 -0.30 -10.66
N PHE A 95 6.60 -1.02 -9.79
CA PHE A 95 7.21 -1.87 -8.77
C PHE A 95 8.06 -2.98 -9.40
N ALA A 96 7.51 -3.73 -10.36
CA ALA A 96 8.23 -4.83 -10.99
C ALA A 96 9.53 -4.37 -11.68
N LEU A 97 9.50 -3.21 -12.36
CA LEU A 97 10.67 -2.62 -13.00
C LEU A 97 11.75 -2.22 -12.00
N VAL A 98 11.38 -1.57 -10.90
CA VAL A 98 12.36 -1.10 -9.91
C VAL A 98 13.10 -2.28 -9.30
N PHE A 99 12.39 -3.34 -8.88
CA PHE A 99 13.04 -4.53 -8.34
C PHE A 99 13.89 -5.26 -9.39
N THR A 100 13.44 -5.32 -10.64
CA THR A 100 14.19 -5.98 -11.72
C THR A 100 15.48 -5.24 -12.06
N ASN A 101 15.42 -3.91 -12.17
CA ASN A 101 16.59 -3.09 -12.47
C ASN A 101 17.57 -3.05 -11.29
N THR A 102 17.07 -2.98 -10.05
CA THR A 102 17.91 -3.05 -8.85
C THR A 102 18.69 -4.38 -8.81
N GLN A 103 18.01 -5.50 -9.07
CA GLN A 103 18.68 -6.81 -9.16
C GLN A 103 19.75 -6.83 -10.26
N LEU A 104 19.47 -6.24 -11.41
CA LEU A 104 20.42 -6.15 -12.52
C LEU A 104 21.68 -5.37 -12.11
N PHE A 105 21.52 -4.20 -11.48
CA PHE A 105 22.64 -3.38 -11.02
C PHE A 105 23.46 -4.07 -9.93
N LEU A 106 22.81 -4.73 -8.97
CA LEU A 106 23.50 -5.50 -7.93
C LEU A 106 24.30 -6.67 -8.52
N ASN A 107 23.74 -7.40 -9.50
CA ASN A 107 24.45 -8.46 -10.22
C ASN A 107 25.65 -7.96 -11.02
N GLN A 108 25.63 -6.70 -11.46
CA GLN A 108 26.73 -6.06 -12.17
C GLN A 108 27.79 -5.47 -11.22
N GLY A 109 27.58 -5.56 -9.90
CA GLY A 109 28.44 -4.93 -8.90
C GLY A 109 28.25 -3.41 -8.76
N ASP A 110 27.25 -2.82 -9.43
CA ASP A 110 26.97 -1.38 -9.39
C ASP A 110 26.00 -1.04 -8.24
N PHE A 111 26.52 -1.12 -7.01
CA PHE A 111 25.78 -0.81 -5.80
C PHE A 111 25.25 0.65 -5.78
N PHE A 112 26.02 1.60 -6.29
CA PHE A 112 25.67 3.02 -6.24
C PHE A 112 24.42 3.32 -7.06
N ARG A 113 24.33 2.79 -8.29
CA ARG A 113 23.12 2.96 -9.11
C ARG A 113 21.92 2.23 -8.53
N ALA A 114 22.11 1.02 -8.00
CA ALA A 114 21.05 0.27 -7.34
C ALA A 114 20.49 1.06 -6.14
N ARG A 115 21.38 1.63 -5.33
CA ARG A 115 21.05 2.46 -4.17
C ARG A 115 20.29 3.72 -4.56
N GLU A 116 20.80 4.48 -5.53
CA GLU A 116 20.15 5.71 -6.00
C GLU A 116 18.73 5.44 -6.52
N MET A 117 18.57 4.41 -7.36
CA MET A 117 17.28 4.04 -7.91
C MET A 117 16.25 3.68 -6.83
N LEU A 118 16.65 2.88 -5.84
CA LEU A 118 15.77 2.51 -4.73
C LEU A 118 15.46 3.70 -3.81
N LEU A 119 16.46 4.56 -3.52
CA LEU A 119 16.25 5.76 -2.71
C LEU A 119 15.25 6.71 -3.37
N LEU A 120 15.38 6.97 -4.67
CA LEU A 120 14.40 7.76 -5.43
C LEU A 120 13.01 7.12 -5.38
N TRP A 121 12.95 5.81 -5.59
CA TRP A 121 11.69 5.08 -5.54
C TRP A 121 11.00 5.15 -4.16
N MET A 122 11.76 5.04 -3.06
CA MET A 122 11.26 5.18 -1.68
C MET A 122 10.81 6.61 -1.40
N LYS A 123 11.67 7.60 -1.70
CA LYS A 123 11.38 9.03 -1.56
C LYS A 123 10.07 9.43 -2.26
N ASP A 124 9.86 8.96 -3.49
CA ASP A 124 8.64 9.23 -4.27
C ASP A 124 7.35 8.70 -3.63
N TYR A 125 7.45 7.75 -2.70
CA TYR A 125 6.31 7.14 -2.04
C TYR A 125 6.00 7.76 -0.69
N ASP A 126 6.96 7.63 0.22
CA ASP A 126 6.76 7.91 1.63
C ASP A 126 7.70 9.01 2.15
N GLY A 127 8.47 9.65 1.25
CA GLY A 127 9.45 10.66 1.61
C GLY A 127 10.59 10.10 2.46
N SER A 128 10.74 8.78 2.56
CA SER A 128 11.82 8.18 3.34
C SER A 128 13.15 8.34 2.63
N GLU A 129 14.16 8.76 3.39
CA GLU A 129 15.54 8.90 2.93
C GLU A 129 16.48 8.15 3.89
N PRO A 130 16.39 6.81 3.95
CA PRO A 130 17.27 6.03 4.82
C PRO A 130 18.73 6.20 4.37
N VAL A 131 19.62 6.38 5.34
CA VAL A 131 21.06 6.42 5.08
C VAL A 131 21.55 4.98 4.94
N ILE A 132 21.72 4.55 3.68
CA ILE A 132 22.15 3.19 3.34
C ILE A 132 23.64 3.20 2.99
N HIS A 133 24.42 2.37 3.65
CA HIS A 133 25.86 2.21 3.39
C HIS A 133 26.21 0.83 2.82
N ARG A 134 25.38 -0.18 3.08
CA ARG A 134 25.66 -1.57 2.71
C ARG A 134 24.62 -2.15 1.75
N PRO A 135 25.02 -3.06 0.85
CA PRO A 135 24.08 -3.86 0.02
C PRO A 135 23.00 -4.60 0.83
N SER A 136 23.36 -5.15 2.00
CA SER A 136 22.41 -5.83 2.89
C SER A 136 21.33 -4.89 3.44
N GLU A 137 21.70 -3.67 3.81
CA GLU A 137 20.77 -2.63 4.26
C GLU A 137 19.84 -2.21 3.11
N LEU A 138 20.38 -2.12 1.89
CA LEU A 138 19.61 -1.80 0.70
C LEU A 138 18.52 -2.83 0.45
N VAL A 139 18.85 -4.12 0.51
CA VAL A 139 17.87 -5.21 0.32
C VAL A 139 16.84 -5.25 1.44
N PHE A 140 17.27 -5.02 2.68
CA PHE A 140 16.35 -4.91 3.81
C PHE A 140 15.33 -3.79 3.58
N HIS A 141 15.78 -2.58 3.26
CA HIS A 141 14.89 -1.44 2.99
C HIS A 141 14.00 -1.68 1.76
N ALA A 142 14.55 -2.27 0.69
CA ALA A 142 13.79 -2.61 -0.50
C ALA A 142 12.61 -3.53 -0.16
N ILE A 143 12.83 -4.60 0.61
CA ILE A 143 11.77 -5.54 0.97
C ILE A 143 10.84 -4.94 2.03
N TYR A 144 11.35 -4.15 2.97
CA TYR A 144 10.54 -3.46 3.96
C TYR A 144 9.53 -2.50 3.31
N HIS A 145 10.01 -1.52 2.53
CA HIS A 145 9.15 -0.57 1.82
C HIS A 145 8.39 -1.25 0.67
N GLY A 146 8.96 -2.30 0.07
CA GLY A 146 8.31 -3.15 -0.91
C GLY A 146 7.08 -3.85 -0.38
N THR A 147 7.17 -4.42 0.82
CA THR A 147 6.05 -5.12 1.47
C THR A 147 4.94 -4.13 1.80
N GLU A 148 5.30 -2.95 2.32
CA GLU A 148 4.35 -1.88 2.56
C GLU A 148 3.63 -1.46 1.27
N ARG A 149 4.38 -1.19 0.19
CA ARG A 149 3.78 -0.83 -1.09
C ARG A 149 2.92 -1.94 -1.64
N ALA A 150 3.34 -3.20 -1.55
CA ALA A 150 2.55 -4.32 -2.03
C ALA A 150 1.20 -4.41 -1.31
N LEU A 151 1.22 -4.30 0.02
CA LEU A 151 -0.01 -4.25 0.82
C LEU A 151 -0.92 -3.10 0.38
N ARG A 152 -0.37 -1.88 0.27
CA ARG A 152 -1.17 -0.67 0.07
C ARG A 152 -1.64 -0.47 -1.36
N GLN A 153 -0.77 -0.70 -2.32
CA GLN A 153 -1.00 -0.41 -3.73
C GLN A 153 -1.66 -1.58 -4.49
N TYR A 154 -1.72 -2.79 -3.91
CA TYR A 154 -2.38 -3.94 -4.54
C TYR A 154 -3.41 -4.58 -3.62
N PHE A 155 -2.97 -5.18 -2.52
CA PHE A 155 -3.81 -6.08 -1.74
C PHE A 155 -4.95 -5.36 -1.01
N SER A 156 -4.68 -4.19 -0.45
CA SER A 156 -5.72 -3.33 0.13
C SER A 156 -6.70 -2.83 -0.92
N LEU A 157 -6.21 -2.45 -2.12
CA LEU A 157 -7.10 -2.03 -3.22
C LEU A 157 -7.99 -3.17 -3.68
N PHE A 158 -7.43 -4.37 -3.87
CA PHE A 158 -8.18 -5.57 -4.25
C PHE A 158 -9.23 -5.89 -3.19
N PHE A 159 -8.83 -5.89 -1.92
CA PHE A 159 -9.73 -6.17 -0.80
C PHE A 159 -10.92 -5.20 -0.77
N TRP A 160 -10.65 -3.90 -0.72
CA TRP A 160 -11.69 -2.89 -0.59
C TRP A 160 -12.54 -2.76 -1.86
N PHE A 161 -11.97 -2.98 -3.05
CA PHE A 161 -12.72 -3.02 -4.30
C PHE A 161 -13.73 -4.18 -4.36
N LEU A 162 -13.36 -5.33 -3.79
CA LEU A 162 -14.23 -6.52 -3.76
C LEU A 162 -15.26 -6.46 -2.63
N LEU A 163 -14.91 -5.84 -1.50
CA LEU A 163 -15.79 -5.75 -0.34
C LEU A 163 -16.85 -4.64 -0.46
N MET A 164 -16.47 -3.46 -0.95
CA MET A 164 -17.37 -2.34 -1.20
C MET A 164 -17.88 -2.37 -2.65
N PRO A 165 -18.90 -1.56 -3.02
CA PRO A 165 -19.36 -1.46 -4.40
C PRO A 165 -18.27 -0.88 -5.32
N GLY A 166 -17.41 -1.77 -5.84
CA GLY A 166 -16.38 -1.53 -6.85
C GLY A 166 -15.51 -0.29 -6.59
N PRO A 167 -15.69 0.80 -7.38
CA PRO A 167 -14.81 1.97 -7.34
C PRO A 167 -14.84 2.72 -6.01
N MET A 168 -15.91 2.55 -5.22
CA MET A 168 -16.07 3.25 -3.95
C MET A 168 -15.03 2.82 -2.91
N GLY A 169 -14.73 1.53 -2.84
CA GLY A 169 -13.73 1.00 -1.92
C GLY A 169 -12.33 1.50 -2.25
N VAL A 170 -12.01 1.55 -3.54
CA VAL A 170 -10.73 2.07 -4.05
C VAL A 170 -10.59 3.54 -3.69
N VAL A 171 -11.58 4.37 -4.02
CA VAL A 171 -11.51 5.81 -3.74
C VAL A 171 -11.40 6.08 -2.24
N THR A 172 -12.18 5.37 -1.42
CA THR A 172 -12.11 5.53 0.05
C THR A 172 -10.71 5.23 0.56
N TYR A 173 -10.13 4.10 0.14
CA TYR A 173 -8.78 3.72 0.53
C TYR A 173 -7.73 4.74 0.06
N LEU A 174 -7.80 5.17 -1.21
CA LEU A 174 -6.90 6.20 -1.73
C LEU A 174 -7.02 7.48 -0.92
N MET A 175 -8.23 7.99 -0.67
CA MET A 175 -8.43 9.25 0.05
C MET A 175 -7.87 9.20 1.47
N VAL A 176 -8.09 8.11 2.19
CA VAL A 176 -7.50 7.90 3.52
C VAL A 176 -5.96 7.86 3.42
N HIS A 177 -5.41 7.12 2.45
CA HIS A 177 -3.96 7.05 2.26
C HIS A 177 -3.35 8.41 1.92
N TRP A 178 -3.94 9.16 1.00
CA TRP A 178 -3.53 10.52 0.65
C TRP A 178 -3.59 11.46 1.85
N SER A 179 -4.59 11.31 2.71
CA SER A 179 -4.71 12.11 3.93
C SER A 179 -3.59 11.83 4.93
N VAL A 180 -3.12 10.58 5.02
CA VAL A 180 -1.95 10.24 5.85
C VAL A 180 -0.64 10.77 5.25
N VAL A 181 -0.47 10.69 3.94
CA VAL A 181 0.69 11.28 3.24
C VAL A 181 0.72 12.79 3.48
N ARG A 182 -0.43 13.45 3.37
CA ARG A 182 -0.60 14.88 3.66
C ARG A 182 -0.25 15.22 5.10
N GLU A 183 -0.81 14.50 6.08
CA GLU A 183 -0.53 14.74 7.50
C GLU A 183 0.98 14.65 7.79
N ARG A 184 1.67 13.69 7.16
CA ARG A 184 3.13 13.58 7.24
C ARG A 184 3.82 14.80 6.63
N ASP A 185 3.47 15.18 5.40
CA ASP A 185 4.14 16.28 4.69
C ASP A 185 3.95 17.62 5.42
N ALA A 186 2.75 17.88 5.94
CA ALA A 186 2.46 19.05 6.76
C ALA A 186 3.29 19.06 8.05
N TRP A 187 3.43 17.91 8.71
CA TRP A 187 4.29 17.81 9.88
C TRP A 187 5.77 17.98 9.53
N GLN A 188 6.25 17.40 8.43
CA GLN A 188 7.63 17.58 7.97
C GLN A 188 7.95 19.04 7.64
N ALA A 189 6.99 19.79 7.10
CA ALA A 189 7.14 21.22 6.83
C ALA A 189 7.15 22.08 8.12
N GLN A 190 6.41 21.67 9.16
CA GLN A 190 6.29 22.40 10.42
C GLN A 190 7.36 22.01 11.44
N ALA A 191 7.81 20.75 11.44
CA ALA A 191 8.68 20.18 12.44
C ALA A 191 10.15 20.34 12.06
N PHE A 192 10.70 21.53 12.33
CA PHE A 192 12.16 21.73 12.35
C PHE A 192 12.84 21.12 13.60
N ALA A 193 12.11 20.47 14.53
CA ALA A 193 12.68 20.06 15.83
C ALA A 193 12.12 18.79 16.53
N HIS A 194 11.04 18.14 16.06
CA HIS A 194 10.49 16.95 16.75
C HIS A 194 9.98 15.87 15.77
N ASP A 195 10.29 14.61 16.05
CA ASP A 195 9.75 13.45 15.35
C ASP A 195 8.21 13.42 15.42
N LEU A 196 7.55 12.95 14.35
CA LEU A 196 6.10 12.71 14.39
C LEU A 196 5.78 11.78 15.55
N PRO A 197 4.81 12.11 16.42
CA PRO A 197 4.42 11.24 17.51
C PRO A 197 4.01 9.87 16.95
N SER A 198 4.49 8.82 17.62
CA SER A 198 4.12 7.45 17.24
C SER A 198 2.63 7.23 17.48
N MET A 199 2.05 6.26 16.77
CA MET A 199 0.62 5.95 16.94
C MET A 199 0.29 5.48 18.37
N GLN A 200 1.28 4.89 19.04
CA GLN A 200 1.19 4.51 20.45
C GLN A 200 1.16 5.76 21.36
N GLU A 201 2.07 6.71 21.16
CA GLU A 201 2.09 7.98 21.92
C GLU A 201 0.80 8.78 21.73
N ALA A 202 0.30 8.88 20.49
CA ALA A 202 -0.95 9.57 20.19
C ALA A 202 -2.14 8.90 20.91
N TRP A 203 -2.16 7.57 20.95
CA TRP A 203 -3.17 6.78 21.64
C TRP A 203 -3.14 6.98 23.16
N ASP A 204 -1.94 6.95 23.75
CA ASP A 204 -1.76 7.07 25.19
C ASP A 204 -2.07 8.49 25.70
N HIS A 205 -1.80 9.52 24.87
CA HIS A 205 -2.14 10.90 25.21
C HIS A 205 -3.65 11.17 25.11
N ASN A 206 -4.31 10.81 24.00
CA ASN A 206 -5.76 10.99 23.86
C ASN A 206 -6.38 10.02 22.85
N LYS A 207 -6.98 8.94 23.37
CA LYS A 207 -7.64 7.89 22.58
C LYS A 207 -8.68 8.43 21.59
N TRP A 208 -9.50 9.41 22.00
CA TRP A 208 -10.55 9.96 21.14
C TRP A 208 -9.98 10.73 19.96
N ARG A 209 -8.91 11.49 20.16
CA ARG A 209 -8.21 12.18 19.07
C ARG A 209 -7.48 11.19 18.17
N ALA A 210 -6.84 10.18 18.74
CA ALA A 210 -6.12 9.16 17.98
C ALA A 210 -7.02 8.39 17.00
N ILE A 211 -8.26 8.05 17.39
CA ILE A 211 -9.20 7.35 16.52
C ILE A 211 -9.66 8.22 15.33
N GLN A 212 -9.70 9.55 15.52
CA GLN A 212 -10.11 10.50 14.49
C GLN A 212 -8.98 10.87 13.51
N THR A 213 -7.76 10.40 13.75
CA THR A 213 -6.61 10.63 12.87
C THR A 213 -6.70 9.71 11.64
N PRO A 214 -6.40 10.21 10.42
CA PRO A 214 -6.44 9.38 9.22
C PRO A 214 -5.47 8.18 9.31
N ARG A 215 -4.38 8.29 10.08
CA ARG A 215 -3.45 7.18 10.38
C ARG A 215 -4.15 6.00 11.06
N PHE A 216 -5.05 6.26 12.01
CA PHE A 216 -5.80 5.21 12.69
C PHE A 216 -6.81 4.55 11.76
N VAL A 217 -7.51 5.35 10.96
CA VAL A 217 -8.45 4.83 9.97
C VAL A 217 -7.72 3.97 8.95
N LEU A 218 -6.56 4.38 8.47
CA LEU A 218 -5.74 3.60 7.55
C LEU A 218 -5.24 2.29 8.18
N PHE A 219 -4.79 2.35 9.45
CA PHE A 219 -4.45 1.16 10.21
C PHE A 219 -5.64 0.21 10.35
N ALA A 220 -6.84 0.71 10.66
CA ALA A 220 -8.05 -0.12 10.74
C ALA A 220 -8.40 -0.73 9.37
N MET A 221 -8.31 0.05 8.29
CA MET A 221 -8.58 -0.42 6.93
C MET A 221 -7.60 -1.49 6.46
N GLU A 222 -6.35 -1.46 6.93
CA GLU A 222 -5.30 -2.41 6.57
C GLU A 222 -5.22 -3.61 7.51
N TRP A 223 -5.98 -3.60 8.61
CA TRP A 223 -5.93 -4.65 9.62
C TRP A 223 -6.25 -6.03 9.03
N LEU A 224 -7.30 -6.10 8.21
CA LEU A 224 -7.73 -7.35 7.59
C LEU A 224 -6.87 -7.71 6.35
N PRO A 225 -6.63 -6.80 5.38
CA PRO A 225 -5.74 -7.08 4.25
C PRO A 225 -4.34 -7.55 4.68
N ALA A 226 -3.74 -6.95 5.71
CA ALA A 226 -2.40 -7.33 6.17
C ALA A 226 -2.35 -8.76 6.74
N ARG A 227 -3.40 -9.18 7.46
CA ARG A 227 -3.50 -10.54 8.01
C ARG A 227 -3.75 -11.56 6.91
N LEU A 228 -4.65 -11.26 5.97
CA LEU A 228 -4.90 -12.12 4.81
C LEU A 228 -3.64 -12.26 3.96
N LEU A 229 -2.89 -11.18 3.78
CA LEU A 229 -1.63 -11.22 3.04
C LEU A 229 -0.57 -12.03 3.78
N ALA A 230 -0.41 -11.85 5.09
CA ALA A 230 0.52 -12.65 5.89
C ALA A 230 0.17 -14.15 5.87
N LEU A 231 -1.12 -14.49 5.94
CA LEU A 231 -1.59 -15.87 5.77
C LEU A 231 -1.29 -16.40 4.37
N THR A 232 -1.47 -15.57 3.34
CA THR A 232 -1.16 -15.94 1.95
C THR A 232 0.34 -16.20 1.78
N VAL A 233 1.19 -15.34 2.34
CA VAL A 233 2.64 -15.52 2.32
C VAL A 233 3.01 -16.83 3.00
N GLY A 234 2.50 -17.07 4.21
CA GLY A 234 2.76 -18.33 4.92
C GLY A 234 2.28 -19.56 4.14
N LEU A 235 1.15 -19.48 3.43
CA LEU A 235 0.64 -20.55 2.57
C LEU A 235 1.55 -20.83 1.36
N VAL A 236 2.18 -19.79 0.81
CA VAL A 236 3.07 -19.88 -0.37
C VAL A 236 4.50 -20.30 0.03
N SER A 237 4.92 -19.98 1.26
CA SER A 237 6.22 -20.37 1.81
C SER A 237 6.09 -21.50 2.83
N GLN A 238 6.26 -21.22 4.12
CA GLN A 238 6.12 -22.14 5.24
C GLN A 238 5.29 -21.47 6.35
N LEU A 239 4.16 -22.10 6.69
CA LEU A 239 3.19 -21.55 7.64
C LEU A 239 3.75 -21.45 9.07
N ASP A 240 4.56 -22.42 9.49
CA ASP A 240 5.07 -22.49 10.87
C ASP A 240 6.03 -21.34 11.18
N ASP A 241 7.01 -21.13 10.32
CA ASP A 241 7.98 -20.02 10.44
C ASP A 241 7.29 -18.66 10.31
N ALA A 242 6.32 -18.54 9.40
CA ALA A 242 5.50 -17.34 9.27
C ALA A 242 4.69 -17.06 10.55
N ALA A 243 4.08 -18.07 11.15
CA ALA A 243 3.29 -17.91 12.36
C ALA A 243 4.16 -17.47 13.56
N LEU A 244 5.36 -18.04 13.69
CA LEU A 244 6.32 -17.65 14.73
C LEU A 244 6.79 -16.21 14.55
N ALA A 245 7.20 -15.83 13.33
CA ALA A 245 7.67 -14.48 13.02
C ALA A 245 6.58 -13.42 13.24
N TRP A 246 5.34 -13.72 12.82
CA TRP A 246 4.19 -12.85 13.08
C TRP A 246 3.97 -12.61 14.57
N ARG A 247 4.01 -13.67 15.39
CA ARG A 247 3.81 -13.57 16.84
C ARG A 247 4.92 -12.75 17.50
N ALA A 248 6.17 -13.01 17.15
CA ALA A 248 7.33 -12.27 17.67
C ALA A 248 7.24 -10.77 17.35
N ALA A 249 6.99 -10.42 16.09
CA ALA A 249 6.90 -9.03 15.67
C ALA A 249 5.66 -8.31 16.23
N LYS A 250 4.52 -9.01 16.36
CA LYS A 250 3.30 -8.44 16.95
C LYS A 250 3.44 -8.17 18.44
N ALA A 251 4.21 -8.98 19.17
CA ALA A 251 4.51 -8.74 20.58
C ALA A 251 5.30 -7.44 20.80
N GLN A 252 6.15 -7.07 19.83
CA GLN A 252 6.97 -5.85 19.89
C GLN A 252 6.22 -4.61 19.37
N SER A 253 5.18 -4.77 18.54
CA SER A 253 4.53 -3.65 17.85
C SER A 253 2.99 -3.73 17.92
N ARG A 254 2.42 -3.16 18.99
CA ARG A 254 0.96 -3.21 19.24
C ARG A 254 0.12 -2.53 18.15
N PHE A 255 0.54 -1.35 17.69
CA PHE A 255 -0.16 -0.54 16.69
C PHE A 255 0.54 -0.56 15.32
N SER A 256 0.99 -1.74 14.87
CA SER A 256 1.54 -1.91 13.53
C SER A 256 0.96 -3.14 12.85
N ASN A 257 0.31 -2.93 11.70
CA ASN A 257 -0.01 -4.03 10.78
C ASN A 257 1.17 -4.35 9.86
N ARG A 258 2.06 -3.38 9.66
CA ARG A 258 3.20 -3.49 8.74
C ARG A 258 4.29 -4.37 9.32
N ALA A 259 4.68 -4.15 10.58
CA ALA A 259 5.81 -4.86 11.19
C ALA A 259 5.61 -6.39 11.29
N PRO A 260 4.43 -6.90 11.70
CA PRO A 260 4.17 -8.34 11.66
C PRO A 260 4.17 -8.92 10.25
N LEU A 261 3.63 -8.19 9.27
CA LEU A 261 3.63 -8.60 7.87
C LEU A 261 5.06 -8.64 7.29
N THR A 262 5.86 -7.60 7.52
CA THR A 262 7.25 -7.54 7.04
C THR A 262 8.09 -8.65 7.65
N ALA A 263 7.88 -9.00 8.92
CA ALA A 263 8.56 -10.12 9.55
C ALA A 263 8.25 -11.45 8.83
N VAL A 264 6.99 -11.71 8.50
CA VAL A 264 6.56 -12.90 7.73
C VAL A 264 7.16 -12.90 6.32
N VAL A 265 7.24 -11.75 5.67
CA VAL A 265 7.88 -11.66 4.35
C VAL A 265 9.38 -11.89 4.44
N PHE A 266 10.06 -11.35 5.46
CA PHE A 266 11.49 -11.57 5.65
C PHE A 266 11.80 -13.04 5.91
N THR A 267 10.98 -13.76 6.68
CA THR A 267 11.18 -15.20 6.87
C THR A 267 10.96 -15.97 5.57
N ALA A 268 9.92 -15.64 4.80
CA ALA A 268 9.61 -16.27 3.52
C ALA A 268 10.73 -16.10 2.46
N VAL A 269 11.53 -15.05 2.59
CA VAL A 269 12.62 -14.69 1.68
C VAL A 269 14.00 -15.10 2.25
N GLY A 270 14.04 -15.73 3.43
CA GLY A 270 15.28 -16.20 4.05
C GLY A 270 16.14 -15.10 4.69
N LEU A 271 15.57 -13.94 5.00
CA LEU A 271 16.25 -12.79 5.60
C LEU A 271 16.06 -12.68 7.13
N SER A 272 15.44 -13.67 7.78
CA SER A 272 15.14 -13.59 9.21
C SER A 272 16.41 -13.66 10.06
N GLN A 273 16.96 -12.51 10.41
CA GLN A 273 17.95 -12.43 11.48
C GLN A 273 17.26 -12.73 12.82
N GLY A 274 17.74 -13.75 13.53
CA GLY A 274 17.54 -13.89 14.99
C GLY A 274 16.36 -14.73 15.48
N LEU A 275 15.61 -15.44 14.64
CA LEU A 275 14.58 -16.40 15.10
C LEU A 275 15.02 -17.86 15.04
N THR A 276 16.06 -18.16 14.29
CA THR A 276 16.70 -19.49 14.22
C THR A 276 18.20 -19.33 14.47
N PRO A 277 18.83 -20.25 15.24
CA PRO A 277 20.26 -20.19 15.57
C PRO A 277 21.20 -20.29 14.35
N ASP A 278 20.68 -20.68 13.18
CA ASP A 278 21.43 -20.88 11.94
C ASP A 278 21.36 -19.69 10.96
N ALA A 279 20.97 -18.49 11.40
CA ALA A 279 20.90 -17.31 10.54
C ALA A 279 22.29 -16.94 9.98
N GLN A 280 22.58 -17.37 8.76
CA GLN A 280 23.82 -17.04 8.06
C GLN A 280 23.90 -15.52 7.81
N PRO A 281 25.09 -14.91 7.95
CA PRO A 281 25.29 -13.53 7.55
C PRO A 281 24.97 -13.36 6.06
N LEU A 282 24.31 -12.26 5.71
CA LEU A 282 23.91 -11.96 4.34
C LEU A 282 25.14 -11.76 3.46
N ASN A 283 25.53 -12.79 2.71
CA ASN A 283 26.49 -12.68 1.62
C ASN A 283 25.84 -11.99 0.40
N ASP A 284 26.63 -11.42 -0.50
CA ASP A 284 26.14 -10.64 -1.65
C ASP A 284 25.25 -11.47 -2.60
N GLU A 285 25.54 -12.76 -2.79
CA GLU A 285 24.69 -13.68 -3.57
C GLU A 285 23.31 -13.90 -2.93
N ASN A 286 23.25 -14.03 -1.61
CA ASN A 286 22.00 -14.23 -0.86
C ASN A 286 21.09 -12.99 -0.96
N GLN A 287 21.68 -11.79 -1.08
CA GLN A 287 20.95 -10.53 -1.17
C GLN A 287 20.20 -10.38 -2.50
N VAL A 288 20.85 -10.69 -3.63
CA VAL A 288 20.18 -10.66 -4.95
C VAL A 288 19.09 -11.72 -5.01
N GLN A 289 19.37 -12.92 -4.50
CA GLN A 289 18.40 -14.01 -4.45
C GLN A 289 17.17 -13.61 -3.63
N ALA A 290 17.36 -12.93 -2.49
CA ALA A 290 16.28 -12.42 -1.67
C ALA A 290 15.36 -11.45 -2.43
N LEU A 291 15.91 -10.48 -3.16
CA LEU A 291 15.09 -9.58 -3.99
C LEU A 291 14.28 -10.33 -5.05
N GLN A 292 14.88 -11.35 -5.67
CA GLN A 292 14.21 -12.16 -6.69
C GLN A 292 13.06 -12.98 -6.09
N GLN A 293 13.32 -13.64 -4.95
CA GLN A 293 12.32 -14.40 -4.21
C GLN A 293 11.18 -13.50 -3.75
N PHE A 294 11.48 -12.30 -3.24
CA PHE A 294 10.46 -11.33 -2.84
C PHE A 294 9.54 -10.94 -4.01
N ARG A 295 10.10 -10.60 -5.17
CA ARG A 295 9.31 -10.28 -6.37
C ARG A 295 8.39 -11.44 -6.77
N GLN A 296 8.91 -12.68 -6.78
CA GLN A 296 8.13 -13.86 -7.12
C GLN A 296 7.04 -14.15 -6.07
N LEU A 297 7.36 -13.96 -4.79
CA LEU A 297 6.43 -14.15 -3.67
C LEU A 297 5.23 -13.21 -3.80
N VAL A 298 5.47 -11.92 -4.06
CA VAL A 298 4.39 -10.93 -4.27
C VAL A 298 3.50 -11.34 -5.44
N PHE A 299 4.08 -11.80 -6.55
CA PHE A 299 3.35 -12.30 -7.71
C PHE A 299 2.48 -13.52 -7.38
N ARG A 300 3.05 -14.52 -6.68
CA ARG A 300 2.32 -15.71 -6.25
C ARG A 300 1.16 -15.36 -5.32
N CYS A 301 1.38 -14.44 -4.38
CA CYS A 301 0.33 -13.93 -3.50
C CYS A 301 -0.79 -13.25 -4.30
N ALA A 302 -0.45 -12.42 -5.28
CA ALA A 302 -1.44 -11.77 -6.15
C ALA A 302 -2.28 -12.80 -6.92
N VAL A 303 -1.66 -13.85 -7.45
CA VAL A 303 -2.37 -14.95 -8.12
C VAL A 303 -3.33 -15.66 -7.16
N VAL A 304 -2.89 -16.00 -5.95
CA VAL A 304 -3.76 -16.62 -4.92
C VAL A 304 -4.96 -15.72 -4.62
N TRP A 305 -4.75 -14.42 -4.46
CA TRP A 305 -5.85 -13.47 -4.22
C TRP A 305 -6.82 -13.38 -5.38
N LEU A 306 -6.35 -13.39 -6.63
CA LEU A 306 -7.20 -13.42 -7.80
C LEU A 306 -7.99 -14.73 -7.93
N LEU A 307 -7.38 -15.87 -7.56
CA LEU A 307 -8.07 -17.16 -7.54
C LEU A 307 -9.14 -17.21 -6.44
N VAL A 308 -8.82 -16.72 -5.25
CA VAL A 308 -9.79 -16.62 -4.15
C VAL A 308 -10.95 -15.67 -4.53
N ALA A 309 -10.64 -14.53 -5.15
CA ALA A 309 -11.66 -13.61 -5.67
C ALA A 309 -12.53 -14.24 -6.76
N LEU A 310 -11.96 -15.10 -7.62
CA LEU A 310 -12.71 -15.86 -8.62
C LEU A 310 -13.68 -16.83 -7.95
N VAL A 311 -13.23 -17.56 -6.92
CA VAL A 311 -14.10 -18.48 -6.16
C VAL A 311 -15.26 -17.72 -5.51
N PHE A 312 -14.99 -16.58 -4.85
CA PHE A 312 -16.05 -15.75 -4.29
C PHE A 312 -17.01 -15.19 -5.35
N ALA A 313 -16.50 -14.87 -6.55
CA ALA A 313 -17.32 -14.44 -7.67
C ALA A 313 -18.26 -15.54 -8.15
N LEU A 314 -17.76 -16.79 -8.26
CA LEU A 314 -18.55 -17.95 -8.67
C LEU A 314 -19.60 -18.35 -7.63
N LEU A 315 -19.29 -18.17 -6.34
CA LEU A 315 -20.23 -18.41 -5.23
C LEU A 315 -21.31 -17.31 -5.10
N GLY A 316 -21.20 -16.20 -5.85
CA GLY A 316 -22.15 -15.09 -5.79
C GLY A 316 -22.04 -14.23 -4.52
N TRP A 317 -20.93 -14.33 -3.77
CA TRP A 317 -20.72 -13.59 -2.52
C TRP A 317 -20.14 -12.20 -2.72
N LEU A 318 -19.69 -11.88 -3.93
CA LEU A 318 -19.31 -10.51 -4.28
C LEU A 318 -20.58 -9.66 -4.40
N PRO A 319 -20.56 -8.40 -3.90
CA PRO A 319 -21.71 -7.52 -3.97
C PRO A 319 -22.19 -7.46 -5.42
N SER A 320 -23.38 -8.02 -5.67
CA SER A 320 -24.08 -7.78 -6.92
C SER A 320 -24.37 -6.29 -6.95
N ASN A 321 -23.93 -5.60 -8.01
CA ASN A 321 -24.13 -4.16 -8.24
C ASN A 321 -25.63 -3.76 -8.39
N VAL A 322 -26.55 -4.58 -7.87
CA VAL A 322 -28.00 -4.45 -7.90
C VAL A 322 -28.47 -3.97 -6.54
N VAL A 323 -28.16 -2.70 -6.22
CA VAL A 323 -28.96 -1.85 -5.31
C VAL A 323 -28.91 -0.41 -5.80
#